data_AF-A0A444YYY9-F1
#
_entry.id   AF-A0A444YYY9-F1
#
_cell.length_a   1.000
_cell.length_b   1.000
_cell.length_c   1.000
_cell.angle_alpha   90.00
_cell.angle_beta   90.00
_cell.angle_gamma   90.00
#
_symmetry.space_group_name_H-M   'P 1'
#
loop_
_entity.id
_entity.type
_entity.pdbx_description
1 polymer ?
#
loop_
_entity_poly.entity_id
_entity_poly.type
_entity_poly.pdbx_seq_one_letter_code
_entity_poly.pdbx_strand_id
1 'polypeptide(L)'
;MSMLLAIIFSLNFNVGVGGEDDLIPPPIVVVSIYNRLNNKELGVHCKDKHTDFGFQRVSVGHMWGFTFRPNPLWFTSLYFCSFTWYGAPVHRFDIYDHNRDKHACETCVWDIFETGPCRATDNDSVQCYAWKQ
;
A
#
# COMPACT_ATOMS: atom_id res chain seq x y z
N MET A 1 -26.03 13.78 -52.75
CA MET A 1 -26.05 12.34 -52.41
C MET A 1 -24.61 11.84 -52.45
N SER A 2 -23.91 11.82 -51.32
CA SER A 2 -22.63 11.10 -51.15
C SER A 2 -22.42 10.92 -49.65
N MET A 3 -22.47 9.67 -49.20
CA MET A 3 -22.41 9.31 -47.79
C MET A 3 -20.95 9.24 -47.33
N LEU A 4 -20.62 10.00 -46.29
CA LEU A 4 -19.41 9.81 -45.50
C LEU A 4 -19.47 8.43 -44.84
N LEU A 5 -18.48 7.58 -45.13
CA LEU A 5 -18.27 6.31 -44.46
C LEU A 5 -17.77 6.56 -43.03
N ALA A 6 -18.68 6.49 -42.05
CA ALA A 6 -18.30 6.39 -40.65
C ALA A 6 -17.87 4.95 -40.37
N ILE A 7 -16.58 4.76 -40.06
CA ILE A 7 -16.07 3.48 -39.56
C ILE A 7 -16.53 3.38 -38.10
N ILE A 8 -17.63 2.67 -37.87
CA ILE A 8 -18.06 2.31 -36.53
C ILE A 8 -17.18 1.14 -36.10
N PHE A 9 -16.10 1.42 -35.35
CA PHE A 9 -15.43 0.37 -34.58
C PHE A 9 -16.36 -0.02 -33.43
N SER A 10 -17.23 -1.00 -33.69
CA SER A 10 -18.01 -1.67 -32.66
C SER A 10 -17.05 -2.47 -31.78
N LEU A 11 -16.52 -1.84 -30.72
CA LEU A 11 -15.99 -2.58 -29.59
C LEU A 11 -17.19 -3.25 -28.93
N ASN A 12 -17.39 -4.53 -29.24
CA ASN A 12 -18.31 -5.39 -28.50
C ASN A 12 -17.72 -5.60 -27.10
N PHE A 13 -17.91 -4.63 -26.22
CA PHE A 13 -17.77 -4.85 -24.80
C PHE A 13 -18.93 -5.75 -24.38
N ASN A 14 -18.65 -7.04 -24.23
CA ASN A 14 -19.42 -7.86 -23.30
C ASN A 14 -19.14 -7.28 -21.91
N VAL A 15 -19.89 -6.23 -21.54
CA VAL A 15 -19.90 -5.73 -20.17
C VAL A 15 -20.60 -6.80 -19.36
N GLY A 16 -19.81 -7.73 -18.82
CA GLY A 16 -20.24 -8.51 -17.68
C GLY A 16 -20.64 -7.52 -16.59
N VAL A 17 -21.82 -7.70 -16.02
CA VAL A 17 -22.30 -6.92 -14.88
C VAL A 17 -21.34 -7.18 -13.71
N GLY A 18 -20.31 -6.35 -13.59
CA GLY A 18 -19.52 -6.18 -12.37
C GLY A 18 -20.35 -5.29 -11.43
N GLY A 19 -20.44 -5.69 -10.16
CA GLY A 19 -21.26 -5.01 -9.15
C GLY A 19 -20.92 -3.52 -9.00
N GLU A 20 -21.74 -2.82 -8.23
CA GLU A 20 -21.70 -1.37 -7.93
C GLU A 20 -20.33 -0.79 -7.47
N ASP A 21 -19.29 -1.62 -7.35
CA ASP A 21 -17.92 -1.29 -6.92
C ASP A 21 -17.03 -0.70 -8.05
N ASP A 22 -17.35 -0.93 -9.33
CA ASP A 22 -16.47 -0.55 -10.46
C ASP A 22 -16.64 0.91 -10.95
N LEU A 23 -17.60 1.66 -10.40
CA LEU A 23 -17.90 3.05 -10.78
C LEU A 23 -17.44 4.09 -9.74
N ILE A 24 -16.89 3.64 -8.61
CA ILE A 24 -16.42 4.52 -7.53
C ILE A 24 -14.89 4.54 -7.57
N PRO A 25 -14.23 5.71 -7.64
CA PRO A 25 -12.77 5.80 -7.55
C PRO A 25 -12.28 5.11 -6.26
N PRO A 26 -11.20 4.32 -6.30
CA PRO A 26 -10.68 3.65 -5.12
C PRO A 26 -10.49 4.63 -3.97
N PRO A 27 -10.86 4.23 -2.73
CA PRO A 27 -10.71 5.09 -1.57
C PRO A 27 -9.24 5.49 -1.38
N ILE A 28 -9.05 6.64 -0.74
CA ILE A 28 -7.72 7.12 -0.36
C ILE A 28 -7.16 6.14 0.68
N VAL A 29 -5.93 5.67 0.46
CA VAL A 29 -5.25 4.79 1.40
C VAL A 29 -4.31 5.60 2.28
N VAL A 30 -4.41 5.38 3.59
CA VAL A 30 -3.52 5.96 4.61
C VAL A 30 -2.66 4.85 5.20
N VAL A 31 -1.34 5.03 5.16
CA VAL A 31 -0.37 4.10 5.77
C VAL A 31 0.24 4.76 6.98
N SER A 32 0.15 4.13 8.15
CA SER A 32 0.79 4.56 9.39
C SER A 32 1.74 3.48 9.90
N ILE A 33 2.99 3.84 10.18
CA ILE A 33 4.05 2.93 10.60
C ILE A 33 4.53 3.34 11.99
N TYR A 34 4.19 2.56 13.00
CA TYR A 34 4.56 2.76 14.39
C TYR A 34 5.85 2.00 14.73
N ASN A 35 6.76 2.69 15.44
CA ASN A 35 7.96 2.07 15.97
C ASN A 35 7.65 1.36 17.30
N ARG A 36 7.67 0.03 17.29
CA ARG A 36 7.54 -0.84 18.47
C ARG A 36 8.83 -1.55 18.86
N LEU A 37 9.97 -1.09 18.35
CA LEU A 37 11.27 -1.59 18.76
C LEU A 37 11.58 -1.21 20.22
N ASN A 38 12.33 -2.07 20.91
CA ASN A 38 12.76 -1.78 22.28
C ASN A 38 13.94 -0.81 22.29
N ASN A 39 13.73 0.43 22.76
CA ASN A 39 14.75 1.47 22.94
C ASN A 39 15.62 1.75 21.70
N LYS A 40 15.03 1.61 20.50
CA LYS A 40 15.74 1.81 19.22
C LYS A 40 14.96 2.78 18.34
N GLU A 41 15.66 3.74 17.76
CA GLU A 41 15.11 4.57 16.69
C GLU A 41 14.96 3.73 15.42
N LEU A 42 13.79 3.83 14.79
CA LEU A 42 13.48 3.15 13.55
C LEU A 42 13.72 4.11 12.37
N GLY A 43 14.65 3.74 11.49
CA GLY A 43 14.80 4.35 10.18
C GLY A 43 13.86 3.71 9.19
N VAL A 44 13.02 4.51 8.52
CA VAL A 44 12.04 4.08 7.51
C VAL A 44 12.35 4.77 6.19
N HIS A 45 12.42 4.01 5.10
CA HIS A 45 12.50 4.57 3.75
C HIS A 45 11.54 3.80 2.85
N CYS A 46 10.50 4.48 2.38
CA CYS A 46 9.44 3.91 1.56
C CYS A 46 9.40 4.57 0.19
N LYS A 47 9.03 3.79 -0.83
CA LYS A 47 8.78 4.29 -2.18
C LYS A 47 7.83 3.38 -2.96
N ASP A 48 7.25 3.91 -4.03
CA ASP A 48 6.63 3.13 -5.10
C ASP A 48 7.50 3.22 -6.37
N LYS A 49 6.93 2.86 -7.53
CA LYS A 49 7.61 2.93 -8.83
C LYS A 49 7.95 4.37 -9.28
N HIS A 50 7.22 5.37 -8.79
CA HIS A 50 7.21 6.75 -9.29
C HIS A 50 7.59 7.80 -8.25
N THR A 51 7.44 7.48 -6.96
CA THR A 51 7.51 8.39 -5.83
C THR A 51 8.39 7.78 -4.75
N ASP A 52 9.37 8.55 -4.30
CA ASP A 52 10.23 8.20 -3.16
C ASP A 52 9.95 9.17 -2.02
N PHE A 53 9.57 8.65 -0.85
CA PHE A 53 9.23 9.45 0.34
C PHE A 53 10.46 9.83 1.18
N GLY A 54 11.65 9.39 0.78
CA GLY A 54 12.90 9.62 1.48
C GLY A 54 13.02 8.85 2.79
N PHE A 55 14.11 9.13 3.50
CA PHE A 55 14.43 8.50 4.78
C PHE A 55 13.83 9.29 5.94
N GLN A 56 13.22 8.56 6.87
CA GLN A 56 12.51 9.09 8.03
C GLN A 56 13.03 8.41 9.30
N ARG A 57 13.13 9.17 10.39
CA ARG A 57 13.50 8.66 11.72
C ARG A 57 12.27 8.67 12.60
N VAL A 58 11.97 7.52 13.21
CA VAL A 58 10.79 7.34 14.05
C VAL A 58 11.24 6.91 15.44
N SER A 59 11.05 7.78 16.43
CA SER A 59 11.32 7.47 17.84
C SER A 59 10.40 6.37 18.35
N VAL A 60 10.81 5.67 19.42
CA VAL A 60 10.00 4.60 20.04
C VAL A 60 8.61 5.13 20.41
N GLY A 61 7.57 4.35 20.10
CA GLY A 61 6.17 4.70 20.38
C GLY A 61 5.57 5.77 19.44
N HIS A 62 6.37 6.36 18.55
CA HIS A 62 5.89 7.31 17.54
C HIS A 62 5.63 6.62 16.21
N MET A 63 5.02 7.36 15.28
CA MET A 63 4.74 6.89 13.94
C MET A 63 5.13 7.90 12.87
N TRP A 64 5.38 7.37 11.69
CA TRP A 64 5.43 8.11 10.45
C TRP A 64 4.52 7.44 9.43
N GLY A 65 3.97 8.21 8.50
CA GLY A 65 3.02 7.70 7.53
C GLY A 65 2.91 8.56 6.28
N PHE A 66 2.17 8.05 5.32
CA PHE A 66 1.88 8.74 4.06
C PHE A 66 0.51 8.32 3.54
N THR A 67 0.01 9.08 2.57
CA THR A 67 -1.30 8.88 1.97
C THR A 67 -1.15 8.85 0.46
N PHE A 68 -1.89 7.96 -0.20
CA PHE A 68 -1.90 7.89 -1.66
C PHE A 68 -3.29 7.49 -2.16
N ARG A 69 -3.53 7.73 -3.46
CA ARG A 69 -4.72 7.22 -4.15
C ARG A 69 -4.32 6.04 -5.02
N PRO A 70 -4.90 4.84 -4.81
CA PRO A 70 -4.68 3.73 -5.73
C PRO A 70 -5.07 4.13 -7.15
N ASN A 71 -4.30 3.68 -8.14
CA ASN A 71 -4.60 4.00 -9.53
C ASN A 71 -5.77 3.13 -10.01
N PRO A 72 -6.90 3.70 -10.47
CA PRO A 72 -8.04 2.92 -10.94
C PRO A 72 -7.78 2.17 -12.25
N LEU A 73 -6.83 2.63 -13.07
CA LEU A 73 -6.47 1.99 -14.36
C LEU A 73 -5.43 0.88 -14.21
N TRP A 74 -4.65 0.93 -13.13
CA TRP A 74 -3.58 -0.01 -12.85
C TRP A 74 -3.77 -0.51 -11.42
N PHE A 75 -4.45 -1.65 -11.29
CA PHE A 75 -4.70 -2.39 -10.04
C PHE A 75 -3.41 -2.94 -9.38
N THR A 76 -2.35 -2.13 -9.30
CA THR A 76 -0.98 -2.59 -9.03
C THR A 76 -0.22 -1.66 -8.08
N SER A 77 -0.91 -0.83 -7.29
CA SER A 77 -0.25 0.00 -6.27
C SER A 77 0.59 -0.87 -5.33
N LEU A 78 1.89 -0.62 -5.31
CA LEU A 78 2.87 -1.36 -4.52
C LEU A 78 3.84 -0.36 -3.89
N TYR A 79 3.88 -0.35 -2.56
CA TYR A 79 4.79 0.48 -1.78
C TYR A 79 5.73 -0.41 -0.99
N PHE A 80 7.01 -0.31 -1.29
CA PHE A 80 8.06 -1.10 -0.67
C PHE A 80 8.90 -0.23 0.24
N CYS A 81 9.14 -0.73 1.45
CA CYS A 81 9.86 -0.03 2.50
C CYS A 81 11.07 -0.82 2.94
N SER A 82 12.13 -0.08 3.28
CA SER A 82 13.25 -0.59 4.05
C SER A 82 13.23 -0.02 5.47
N PHE A 83 13.58 -0.88 6.42
CA PHE A 83 13.59 -0.60 7.84
C PHE A 83 14.98 -0.84 8.40
N THR A 84 15.46 0.08 9.22
CA THR A 84 16.81 0.04 9.79
C THR A 84 16.79 0.47 11.25
N TRP A 85 17.68 -0.11 12.04
CA TRP A 85 17.96 0.34 13.40
C TRP A 85 19.35 -0.15 13.80
N TYR A 86 19.91 0.42 14.87
CA TYR A 86 21.24 0.06 15.33
C TYR A 86 21.35 -1.41 15.72
N GLY A 87 22.39 -2.09 15.22
CA GLY A 87 22.69 -3.48 15.54
C GLY A 87 21.90 -4.53 14.75
N ALA A 88 21.15 -4.15 13.72
CA ALA A 88 20.42 -5.07 12.85
C ALA A 88 20.76 -4.88 11.37
N PRO A 89 20.57 -5.92 10.53
CA PRO A 89 20.60 -5.76 9.09
C PRO A 89 19.47 -4.86 8.60
N VAL A 90 19.53 -4.46 7.32
CA VAL A 90 18.41 -3.75 6.68
C VAL A 90 17.28 -4.74 6.42
N HIS A 91 16.10 -4.45 6.94
CA HIS A 91 14.89 -5.24 6.72
C HIS A 91 14.05 -4.66 5.58
N ARG A 92 13.30 -5.50 4.87
CA ARG A 92 12.45 -5.10 3.73
C ARG A 92 11.06 -5.68 3.84
N PHE A 93 10.07 -4.88 3.45
CA PHE A 93 8.69 -5.30 3.39
C PHE A 93 7.87 -4.42 2.44
N ASP A 94 6.86 -5.00 1.79
CA ASP A 94 5.88 -4.22 1.03
C ASP A 94 4.78 -3.77 1.98
N ILE A 95 4.88 -2.53 2.44
CA ILE A 95 3.96 -1.96 3.42
C ILE A 95 2.54 -1.82 2.87
N TYR A 96 2.42 -1.75 1.54
CA TYR A 96 1.16 -1.85 0.83
C TYR A 96 1.33 -2.65 -0.45
N ASP A 97 0.49 -3.65 -0.64
CA ASP A 97 0.31 -4.41 -1.88
C ASP A 97 -1.18 -4.43 -2.22
N HIS A 98 -1.54 -3.84 -3.37
CA HIS A 98 -2.94 -3.73 -3.79
C HIS A 98 -3.70 -5.07 -3.76
N ASN A 99 -3.07 -6.18 -4.19
CA ASN A 99 -3.75 -7.48 -4.21
C ASN A 99 -4.01 -8.01 -2.81
N ARG A 100 -3.12 -7.71 -1.86
CA ARG A 100 -3.24 -8.11 -0.45
C ARG A 100 -4.19 -7.20 0.32
N ASP A 101 -4.22 -5.90 -0.01
CA ASP A 101 -4.69 -4.85 0.91
C ASP A 101 -5.94 -4.10 0.46
N LYS A 102 -6.30 -4.12 -0.83
CA LYS A 102 -7.40 -3.28 -1.38
C LYS A 102 -8.76 -3.39 -0.67
N HIS A 103 -9.07 -4.54 -0.09
CA HIS A 103 -10.32 -4.78 0.66
C HIS A 103 -10.07 -5.00 2.16
N ALA A 104 -8.81 -4.89 2.61
CA ALA A 104 -8.39 -5.22 3.96
C ALA A 104 -7.92 -3.98 4.74
N CYS A 105 -7.51 -2.91 4.07
CA CYS A 105 -7.22 -1.64 4.73
C CYS A 105 -7.35 -0.43 3.80
N GLU A 106 -8.25 0.49 4.16
CA GLU A 106 -8.17 1.90 3.74
C GLU A 106 -7.22 2.68 4.65
N THR A 107 -7.25 2.37 5.96
CA THR A 107 -6.28 2.85 6.95
C THR A 107 -5.41 1.69 7.41
N CYS A 108 -4.24 1.57 6.80
CA CYS A 108 -3.29 0.50 7.08
C CYS A 108 -2.36 0.91 8.24
N VAL A 109 -2.63 0.40 9.45
CA VAL A 109 -1.81 0.64 10.64
C VAL A 109 -0.84 -0.52 10.84
N TRP A 110 0.45 -0.22 10.80
CA TRP A 110 1.54 -1.16 10.93
C TRP A 110 2.38 -0.89 12.17
N ASP A 111 2.52 -1.89 13.02
CA ASP A 111 3.49 -1.92 14.12
C ASP A 111 4.75 -2.65 13.67
N ILE A 112 5.91 -2.01 13.85
CA ILE A 112 7.21 -2.59 13.48
C ILE A 112 7.90 -3.14 14.72
N PHE A 113 8.04 -4.47 14.75
CA PHE A 113 8.82 -5.20 15.74
C PHE A 113 10.09 -5.77 15.10
N GLU A 114 11.05 -6.22 15.92
CA GLU A 114 12.26 -6.89 15.43
C GLU A 114 11.93 -8.17 14.64
N THR A 115 10.87 -8.87 15.04
CA THR A 115 10.40 -10.12 14.41
C THR A 115 9.72 -9.91 13.06
N GLY A 116 9.18 -8.71 12.80
CA GLY A 116 8.42 -8.43 11.59
C GLY A 116 7.43 -7.28 11.74
N PRO A 117 6.83 -6.84 10.63
CA PRO A 117 5.72 -5.90 10.62
C PRO A 117 4.41 -6.64 10.96
N CYS A 118 3.59 -6.01 11.79
CA CYS A 118 2.27 -6.50 12.16
C CYS A 118 1.22 -5.44 11.83
N ARG A 119 0.11 -5.84 11.20
CA ARG A 119 -0.98 -4.94 10.81
C ARG A 119 -2.21 -5.17 11.69
N ALA A 120 -2.83 -4.09 12.15
CA ALA A 120 -4.16 -4.14 12.76
C ALA A 120 -5.24 -4.44 11.69
N THR A 121 -6.22 -5.28 12.02
CA THR A 121 -7.33 -5.62 11.13
C THR A 121 -8.67 -5.21 11.75
N ASP A 122 -9.72 -5.11 10.94
CA ASP A 122 -11.03 -4.57 11.35
C ASP A 122 -11.74 -5.35 12.48
N ASN A 123 -11.33 -6.59 12.73
CA ASN A 123 -11.86 -7.47 13.79
C ASN A 123 -11.02 -7.45 15.08
N ASP A 124 -10.27 -6.37 15.32
CA ASP A 124 -9.29 -6.21 16.42
C ASP A 124 -8.19 -7.29 16.46
N SER A 125 -8.05 -8.08 15.39
CA SER A 125 -6.95 -9.04 15.27
C SER A 125 -5.68 -8.36 14.75
N VAL A 126 -4.55 -9.02 14.93
CA VAL A 126 -3.26 -8.55 14.42
C VAL A 126 -2.70 -9.60 13.47
N GLN A 127 -2.37 -9.17 12.25
CA GLN A 127 -1.74 -10.01 11.24
C GLN A 127 -0.26 -9.66 11.10
N CYS A 128 0.62 -10.58 11.48
CA CYS A 128 2.07 -10.40 11.41
C CYS A 128 2.69 -11.11 10.20
N TYR A 129 3.74 -10.51 9.65
CA TYR A 129 4.44 -11.02 8.48
C TYR A 129 5.92 -11.17 8.77
N ALA A 130 6.57 -12.08 8.05
CA ALA A 130 8.02 -12.15 8.06
C ALA A 130 8.62 -11.04 7.19
N TRP A 131 9.84 -10.62 7.53
CA TRP A 131 10.65 -9.80 6.65
C TRP A 131 10.93 -10.51 5.33
N LYS A 132 11.06 -9.74 4.25
CA LYS A 132 11.55 -10.27 2.97
C LYS A 132 13.04 -10.62 3.09
N GLN A 133 13.42 -11.74 2.49
CA GLN A 133 14.82 -12.14 2.30
C GLN A 133 15.48 -11.34 1.19
#